data_AF-A0A9X7JW18-F1
#
_entry.id   AF-A0A9X7JW18-F1
#
_cell.length_a   1.000
_cell.length_b   1.000
_cell.length_c   1.000
_cell.angle_alpha   90.00
_cell.angle_beta   90.00
_cell.angle_gamma   90.00
#
_symmetry.space_group_name_H-M   'P 1'
#
loop_
_entity.id
_entity.type
_entity.pdbx_description
1 polymer ?
#
loop_
_entity_poly.entity_id
_entity_poly.type
_entity_poly.pdbx_seq_one_letter_code
_entity_poly.pdbx_strand_id
1 'polypeptide(L)'
;MSVTLKGIRCVFISKVMNMKIYKKNGKKFLYDMVKGILRPATPEEKVRQKVVKYLVEQMKIPIEAIETELLLSSIDNLSKLRADIVVWHINEATNSEECLLIIEVKAPHVPLTEKTLEQVMSYQSILKSKYVAITNGEDLEIYQIRENGTAQLLTTELYTYEDLINSNVKFAKKRTMRRLSFDEINYHRYINMLIDKGYIGGNYSPQC
;
A
#
# COMPACT_ATOMS: atom_id res chain seq x y z
N MET A 1 31.98 2.58 3.64
CA MET A 1 31.12 3.75 3.36
C MET A 1 29.68 3.37 3.65
N SER A 2 29.07 4.10 4.57
CA SER A 2 27.71 3.91 5.08
C SER A 2 26.65 4.03 3.99
N VAL A 3 25.91 2.96 3.72
CA VAL A 3 24.71 3.00 2.88
C VAL A 3 23.51 3.12 3.80
N THR A 4 23.01 4.34 3.96
CA THR A 4 21.69 4.58 4.53
C THR A 4 20.68 3.99 3.56
N LEU A 5 20.05 2.85 3.93
CA LEU A 5 18.79 2.44 3.34
C LEU A 5 17.74 3.46 3.77
N LYS A 6 17.72 4.61 3.10
CA LYS A 6 16.47 5.36 2.99
C LYS A 6 15.57 4.47 2.15
N GLY A 7 14.71 3.69 2.82
CA GLY A 7 13.44 3.31 2.24
C GLY A 7 12.91 4.56 1.54
N ILE A 8 12.60 4.43 0.26
CA ILE A 8 12.03 5.53 -0.50
C ILE A 8 10.68 5.76 0.17
N ARG A 9 10.68 6.64 1.18
CA ARG A 9 9.50 7.13 1.88
C ARG A 9 8.55 7.53 0.76
N CYS A 10 7.42 6.88 0.66
CA CYS A 10 6.39 7.28 -0.27
C CYS A 10 5.93 8.66 0.22
N VAL A 11 6.49 9.73 -0.36
CA VAL A 11 6.16 11.14 -0.01
C VAL A 11 4.69 11.46 -0.36
N PHE A 12 3.96 10.49 -0.92
CA PHE A 12 2.63 10.58 -1.50
C PHE A 12 1.56 11.13 -0.55
N ILE A 13 1.63 10.85 0.75
CA ILE A 13 0.59 11.27 1.71
C ILE A 13 1.06 12.39 2.67
N SER A 14 2.37 12.62 2.78
CA SER A 14 2.92 13.62 3.72
C SER A 14 2.73 15.07 3.26
N LYS A 15 2.43 15.30 1.96
CA LYS A 15 1.85 16.56 1.47
C LYS A 15 0.37 16.59 1.87
N VAL A 16 0.13 16.97 3.12
CA VAL A 16 -1.17 16.94 3.80
C VAL A 16 -2.26 17.58 2.95
N MET A 17 -3.12 16.75 2.37
CA MET A 17 -4.47 17.16 2.01
C MET A 17 -5.29 17.22 3.30
N ASN A 18 -5.61 18.44 3.74
CA ASN A 18 -6.43 18.63 4.92
C ASN A 18 -7.79 17.94 4.72
N MET A 19 -8.08 16.99 5.59
CA MET A 19 -9.41 16.38 5.71
C MET A 19 -10.14 17.04 6.86
N LYS A 20 -11.37 17.49 6.58
CA LYS A 20 -12.22 18.07 7.61
C LYS A 20 -12.64 16.97 8.59
N ILE A 21 -12.33 17.18 9.88
CA ILE A 21 -12.75 16.28 10.95
C ILE A 21 -14.04 16.82 11.54
N TYR A 22 -15.07 15.98 11.53
CA TYR A 22 -16.36 16.26 12.16
C TYR A 22 -16.37 15.66 13.57
N LYS A 23 -16.97 16.36 14.53
CA LYS A 23 -17.10 15.86 15.91
C LYS A 23 -18.57 15.71 16.25
N LYS A 24 -18.97 14.53 16.74
CA LYS A 24 -20.32 14.23 17.24
C LYS A 24 -20.20 13.36 18.48
N ASN A 25 -20.79 13.79 19.60
CA ASN A 25 -20.77 13.07 20.89
C ASN A 25 -19.36 12.65 21.33
N GLY A 26 -18.37 13.55 21.21
CA GLY A 26 -16.96 13.27 21.54
C GLY A 26 -16.21 12.36 20.55
N LYS A 27 -16.89 11.75 19.57
CA LYS A 27 -16.29 10.91 18.53
C LYS A 27 -15.93 11.73 17.30
N LYS A 28 -14.82 11.37 16.64
CA LYS A 28 -14.32 12.01 15.42
C LYS A 28 -14.79 11.23 14.19
N PHE A 29 -15.18 11.95 13.15
CA PHE A 29 -15.65 11.41 11.88
C PHE A 29 -14.99 12.10 10.70
N LEU A 30 -14.96 11.40 9.57
CA LEU A 30 -14.48 11.86 8.27
C LEU A 30 -15.60 11.74 7.26
N TYR A 31 -15.62 12.62 6.26
CA TYR A 31 -16.53 12.51 5.14
C TYR A 31 -15.93 11.57 4.09
N ASP A 32 -16.66 10.51 3.78
CA ASP A 32 -16.38 9.58 2.70
C ASP A 32 -17.00 10.15 1.42
N MET A 33 -16.15 10.73 0.56
CA MET A 33 -16.63 11.41 -0.66
C MET A 33 -17.23 10.47 -1.70
N VAL A 34 -16.86 9.19 -1.66
CA VAL A 34 -17.38 8.16 -2.57
C VAL A 34 -18.80 7.75 -2.16
N LYS A 35 -19.03 7.53 -0.86
CA LYS A 35 -20.34 7.09 -0.35
C LYS A 35 -21.26 8.25 0.06
N GLY A 36 -20.73 9.47 0.18
CA GLY A 36 -21.48 10.64 0.62
C GLY A 36 -21.90 10.61 2.11
N ILE A 37 -21.19 9.85 2.96
CA ILE A 37 -21.56 9.64 4.37
C ILE A 37 -20.41 9.98 5.33
N LEU A 38 -20.72 10.12 6.63
CA LEU A 38 -19.70 10.27 7.68
C LEU A 38 -19.26 8.90 8.23
N ARG A 39 -17.95 8.64 8.20
CA ARG A 39 -17.31 7.43 8.73
C ARG A 39 -16.53 7.73 10.01
N PRO A 40 -16.47 6.81 10.99
CA PRO A 40 -15.61 6.99 12.16
C PRO A 40 -14.15 7.20 11.75
N ALA A 41 -13.48 8.19 12.34
CA ALA A 41 -12.12 8.60 11.96
C ALA A 41 -11.03 7.67 12.54
N THR A 42 -11.10 6.37 12.23
CA THR A 42 -10.08 5.38 12.61
C THR A 42 -8.74 5.68 11.90
N PRO A 43 -7.61 5.16 12.40
CA PRO A 43 -6.32 5.34 11.73
C PRO A 43 -6.31 4.81 10.29
N GLU A 44 -6.92 3.64 10.06
CA GLU A 44 -7.07 3.04 8.72
C GLU A 44 -7.98 3.87 7.81
N GLU A 45 -9.15 4.32 8.31
CA GLU A 45 -10.07 5.15 7.53
C GLU A 45 -9.45 6.49 7.13
N LYS A 46 -8.61 7.07 8.00
CA LYS A 46 -7.83 8.26 7.63
C LYS A 46 -6.90 8.00 6.47
N VAL A 47 -6.27 6.82 6.39
CA VAL A 47 -5.42 6.46 5.26
C VAL A 47 -6.28 6.25 4.02
N ARG A 48 -7.38 5.49 4.13
CA ARG A 48 -8.29 5.21 3.02
C ARG A 48 -8.81 6.47 2.36
N GLN A 49 -9.32 7.41 3.14
CA GLN A 49 -9.83 8.68 2.61
C GLN A 49 -8.73 9.56 2.00
N LYS A 50 -7.49 9.49 2.52
CA LYS A 50 -6.35 10.16 1.88
C LYS A 50 -5.99 9.53 0.54
N VAL A 51 -6.02 8.20 0.45
CA VAL A 51 -5.77 7.46 -0.80
C VAL A 51 -6.85 7.82 -1.83
N VAL A 52 -8.13 7.72 -1.48
CA VAL A 52 -9.25 8.10 -2.36
C VAL A 52 -9.09 9.52 -2.89
N LYS A 53 -8.82 10.48 -1.99
CA LYS A 53 -8.61 11.88 -2.39
C LYS A 53 -7.43 12.04 -3.34
N TYR A 54 -6.35 11.29 -3.13
CA TYR A 54 -5.18 11.30 -4.02
C TYR A 54 -5.49 10.73 -5.41
N LEU A 55 -6.22 9.61 -5.47
CA LEU A 55 -6.68 9.00 -6.72
C LEU A 55 -7.48 10.01 -7.56
N VAL A 56 -8.41 10.71 -6.92
CA VAL A 56 -9.26 11.71 -7.61
C VAL A 56 -8.46 12.95 -8.01
N GLU A 57 -7.79 13.61 -7.05
CA GLU A 57 -7.21 14.93 -7.29
C GLU A 57 -5.91 14.89 -8.08
N GLN A 58 -5.06 13.90 -7.81
CA GLN A 58 -3.71 13.80 -8.40
C GLN A 58 -3.70 12.82 -9.57
N MET A 59 -4.32 11.66 -9.42
CA MET A 59 -4.30 10.61 -10.46
C MET A 59 -5.40 10.75 -11.49
N LYS A 60 -6.29 11.74 -11.30
CA LYS A 60 -7.38 12.07 -12.21
C LYS A 60 -8.32 10.89 -12.47
N ILE A 61 -8.45 10.00 -11.48
CA ILE A 61 -9.42 8.91 -11.52
C ILE A 61 -10.79 9.51 -11.23
N PRO A 62 -11.78 9.34 -12.12
CA PRO A 62 -13.15 9.78 -11.86
C PRO A 62 -13.67 9.17 -10.57
N ILE A 63 -14.38 9.94 -9.74
CA ILE A 63 -14.89 9.44 -8.47
C ILE A 63 -15.91 8.31 -8.69
N GLU A 64 -16.63 8.35 -9.81
CA GLU A 64 -17.62 7.37 -10.26
C GLU A 64 -16.97 6.02 -10.58
N ALA A 65 -15.68 6.01 -10.91
CA ALA A 65 -14.91 4.80 -11.14
C ALA A 65 -14.38 4.17 -9.84
N ILE A 66 -14.60 4.80 -8.67
CA ILE A 66 -14.07 4.35 -7.38
C ILE A 66 -15.20 3.82 -6.50
N GLU A 67 -15.00 2.63 -5.96
CA GLU A 67 -15.83 2.09 -4.88
C GLU A 67 -15.01 1.89 -3.61
N THR A 68 -15.58 2.26 -2.47
CA THR A 68 -15.01 2.01 -1.16
C THR A 68 -15.82 0.96 -0.40
N GLU A 69 -15.12 0.13 0.38
CA GLU A 69 -15.74 -0.87 1.26
C GLU A 69 -16.67 -1.83 0.50
N LEU A 70 -16.27 -2.26 -0.69
CA LEU A 70 -17.05 -3.13 -1.57
C LEU A 70 -17.19 -4.52 -0.95
N LEU A 71 -18.42 -4.92 -0.64
CA LEU A 71 -18.74 -6.29 -0.24
C LEU A 71 -18.68 -7.21 -1.45
N LEU A 72 -17.77 -8.16 -1.44
CA LEU A 72 -17.57 -9.10 -2.55
C LEU A 72 -18.70 -10.14 -2.67
N SER A 73 -19.58 -10.22 -1.66
CA SER A 73 -20.83 -10.99 -1.72
C SER A 73 -21.74 -10.58 -2.88
N SER A 74 -21.59 -9.36 -3.40
CA SER A 74 -22.33 -8.87 -4.57
C SER A 74 -21.94 -9.58 -5.87
N ILE A 75 -20.78 -10.24 -5.90
CA ILE A 75 -20.19 -10.88 -7.08
C ILE A 75 -20.04 -12.39 -6.85
N ASP A 76 -19.60 -12.77 -5.65
CA ASP A 76 -19.55 -14.15 -5.18
C ASP A 76 -20.37 -14.27 -3.90
N ASN A 77 -21.59 -14.83 -4.02
CA ASN A 77 -22.58 -14.93 -2.95
C ASN A 77 -22.09 -15.61 -1.66
N LEU A 78 -20.98 -16.36 -1.69
CA LEU A 78 -20.39 -17.00 -0.51
C LEU A 78 -19.33 -16.14 0.19
N SER A 79 -18.85 -15.09 -0.48
CA SER A 79 -17.78 -14.25 0.01
C SER A 79 -18.26 -13.28 1.09
N LYS A 80 -17.62 -13.30 2.25
CA LYS A 80 -17.80 -12.29 3.32
C LYS A 80 -16.72 -11.21 3.29
N LEU A 81 -15.92 -11.22 2.23
CA LEU A 81 -14.77 -10.33 2.08
C LEU A 81 -15.23 -8.94 1.67
N ARG A 82 -14.43 -7.94 2.06
CA ARG A 82 -14.65 -6.55 1.74
C ARG A 82 -13.36 -5.95 1.24
N ALA A 83 -13.38 -5.43 0.02
CA ALA A 83 -12.26 -4.69 -0.54
C ALA A 83 -12.31 -3.24 -0.08
N ASP A 84 -11.19 -2.69 0.36
CA ASP A 84 -11.14 -1.32 0.89
C ASP A 84 -11.41 -0.27 -0.19
N ILE A 85 -10.70 -0.35 -1.31
CA ILE A 85 -10.86 0.53 -2.47
C ILE A 85 -10.77 -0.32 -3.74
N VAL A 86 -11.72 -0.14 -4.65
CA VAL A 86 -11.75 -0.74 -5.98
C VAL A 86 -11.88 0.37 -7.02
N VAL A 87 -11.13 0.26 -8.11
CA VAL A 87 -11.20 1.16 -9.26
C VAL A 87 -11.64 0.36 -10.47
N TRP A 88 -12.67 0.85 -11.14
CA TRP A 88 -13.27 0.25 -12.32
C TRP A 88 -12.83 1.01 -13.59
N HIS A 89 -12.90 0.35 -14.74
CA HIS A 89 -12.80 1.01 -16.03
C HIS A 89 -13.72 0.32 -17.04
N ILE A 90 -14.10 1.06 -18.08
CA ILE A 90 -14.77 0.48 -19.24
C ILE A 90 -13.70 0.02 -20.22
N ASN A 91 -13.74 -1.24 -20.61
CA ASN A 91 -12.96 -1.76 -21.71
C ASN A 91 -13.69 -1.44 -23.02
N GLU A 92 -13.15 -0.51 -23.81
CA GLU A 92 -13.81 -0.06 -25.05
C GLU A 92 -13.95 -1.17 -26.10
N ALA A 93 -13.04 -2.15 -26.11
CA ALA A 93 -13.07 -3.23 -27.10
C ALA A 93 -14.21 -4.23 -26.83
N THR A 94 -14.54 -4.46 -25.57
CA THR A 94 -15.58 -5.40 -25.14
C THR A 94 -16.86 -4.70 -24.69
N ASN A 95 -16.82 -3.38 -24.52
CA ASN A 95 -17.87 -2.56 -23.92
C ASN A 95 -18.34 -3.10 -22.54
N SER A 96 -17.39 -3.59 -21.73
CA SER A 96 -17.64 -4.15 -20.40
C SER A 96 -16.92 -3.37 -19.32
N GLU A 97 -17.53 -3.28 -18.14
CA GLU A 97 -16.87 -2.79 -16.94
C GLU A 97 -15.93 -3.86 -16.38
N GLU A 98 -14.69 -3.48 -16.12
CA GLU A 98 -13.62 -4.36 -15.65
C GLU A 98 -12.91 -3.75 -14.43
N CYS A 99 -12.48 -4.61 -13.51
CA CYS A 99 -11.74 -4.17 -12.34
C CYS A 99 -10.30 -3.80 -12.75
N LEU A 100 -9.93 -2.53 -12.59
CA LEU A 100 -8.60 -2.06 -12.94
C LEU A 100 -7.61 -2.28 -11.80
N LEU A 101 -7.98 -1.82 -10.60
CA LEU A 101 -7.10 -1.75 -9.44
C LEU A 101 -7.88 -2.04 -8.15
N ILE A 102 -7.31 -2.87 -7.28
CA ILE A 102 -7.77 -3.06 -5.90
C ILE A 102 -6.68 -2.55 -4.97
N ILE A 103 -7.04 -1.74 -3.96
CA ILE A 103 -6.10 -1.26 -2.96
C ILE A 103 -6.55 -1.73 -1.58
N GLU A 104 -5.68 -2.49 -0.91
CA GLU A 104 -5.82 -2.82 0.51
C GLU A 104 -5.12 -1.77 1.37
N VAL A 105 -5.82 -1.26 2.37
CA VAL A 105 -5.37 -0.15 3.20
C VAL A 105 -5.16 -0.62 4.64
N LYS A 106 -4.04 -0.22 5.23
CA LYS A 106 -3.75 -0.44 6.65
C LYS A 106 -3.54 0.88 7.39
N ALA A 107 -3.61 0.83 8.71
CA ALA A 107 -3.24 1.95 9.56
C ALA A 107 -1.74 2.27 9.43
N PRO A 108 -1.31 3.53 9.65
CA PRO A 108 0.09 3.95 9.42
C PRO A 108 1.16 3.15 10.16
N HIS A 109 0.84 2.64 11.36
CA HIS A 109 1.77 1.88 12.20
C HIS A 109 1.78 0.37 11.87
N VAL A 110 0.93 -0.08 10.95
CA VAL A 110 0.86 -1.48 10.54
C VAL A 110 1.77 -1.68 9.32
N PRO A 111 2.76 -2.58 9.41
CA PRO A 111 3.67 -2.84 8.28
C PRO A 111 2.95 -3.57 7.15
N LEU A 112 3.36 -3.29 5.92
CA LEU A 112 2.96 -4.04 4.74
C LEU A 112 3.72 -5.37 4.72
N THR A 113 3.00 -6.48 4.66
CA THR A 113 3.57 -7.82 4.74
C THR A 113 3.01 -8.72 3.64
N GLU A 114 3.61 -9.90 3.47
CA GLU A 114 3.08 -10.94 2.56
C GLU A 114 1.61 -11.27 2.86
N LYS A 115 1.19 -11.26 4.13
CA LYS A 115 -0.22 -11.45 4.51
C LYS A 115 -1.14 -10.36 3.98
N THR A 116 -0.67 -9.12 3.93
CA THR A 116 -1.42 -7.99 3.34
C THR A 116 -1.58 -8.21 1.84
N LEU A 117 -0.54 -8.71 1.17
CA LEU A 117 -0.60 -9.07 -0.23
C LEU A 117 -1.54 -10.25 -0.48
N GLU A 118 -1.47 -11.31 0.33
CA GLU A 118 -2.40 -12.46 0.26
C GLU A 118 -3.86 -12.02 0.43
N GLN A 119 -4.12 -11.06 1.33
CA GLN A 119 -5.44 -10.49 1.54
C GLN A 119 -5.98 -9.82 0.27
N VAL A 120 -5.21 -8.91 -0.36
CA VAL A 120 -5.65 -8.26 -1.60
C VAL A 120 -5.72 -9.24 -2.78
N MET A 121 -4.85 -10.25 -2.82
CA MET A 121 -4.90 -11.32 -3.81
C MET A 121 -6.16 -12.19 -3.69
N SER A 122 -6.69 -12.35 -2.48
CA SER A 122 -7.98 -13.03 -2.25
C SER A 122 -9.15 -12.25 -2.86
N TYR A 123 -9.06 -10.93 -2.95
CA TYR A 123 -10.06 -10.09 -3.63
C TYR A 123 -9.86 -10.12 -5.14
N GLN A 124 -8.61 -10.06 -5.58
CA GLN A 124 -8.23 -10.16 -6.98
C GLN A 124 -8.74 -11.45 -7.62
N SER A 125 -8.70 -12.58 -6.89
CA SER A 125 -9.17 -13.86 -7.43
C SER A 125 -10.66 -13.84 -7.77
N ILE A 126 -11.46 -12.97 -7.14
CA ILE A 126 -12.89 -12.76 -7.39
C ILE A 126 -13.09 -11.67 -8.45
N LEU A 127 -12.48 -10.50 -8.27
CA LEU A 127 -12.70 -9.32 -9.10
C LEU A 127 -11.91 -9.31 -10.42
N LYS A 128 -10.91 -10.19 -10.54
CA LYS A 128 -10.00 -10.32 -11.69
C LYS A 128 -9.28 -9.02 -12.06
N SER A 129 -8.86 -8.25 -11.05
CA SER A 129 -8.20 -6.97 -11.32
C SER A 129 -6.85 -7.13 -12.02
N LYS A 130 -6.52 -6.15 -12.87
CA LYS A 130 -5.23 -6.08 -13.57
C LYS A 130 -4.07 -5.70 -12.64
N TYR A 131 -4.37 -4.82 -11.68
CA TYR A 131 -3.44 -4.35 -10.66
C TYR A 131 -3.99 -4.58 -9.26
N VAL A 132 -3.09 -4.81 -8.31
CA VAL A 132 -3.38 -4.76 -6.88
C VAL A 132 -2.37 -3.86 -6.18
N ALA A 133 -2.77 -3.19 -5.13
CA ALA A 133 -1.90 -2.36 -4.33
C ALA A 133 -2.14 -2.58 -2.84
N ILE A 134 -1.09 -2.37 -2.05
CA ILE A 134 -1.16 -2.38 -0.59
C ILE A 134 -0.52 -1.09 -0.07
N THR A 135 -1.14 -0.45 0.91
CA THR A 135 -0.61 0.80 1.50
C THR A 135 -1.01 0.98 2.95
N ASN A 136 -0.09 1.51 3.77
CA ASN A 136 -0.37 2.00 5.12
C ASN A 136 -0.37 3.53 5.17
N GLY A 137 -0.23 4.17 4.01
CA GLY A 137 -0.15 5.60 3.83
C GLY A 137 1.24 6.22 4.03
N GLU A 138 2.23 5.45 4.45
CA GLU A 138 3.65 5.86 4.41
C GLU A 138 4.41 5.10 3.33
N ASP A 139 4.03 3.85 3.13
CA ASP A 139 4.53 2.95 2.11
C ASP A 139 3.40 2.57 1.15
N LEU A 140 3.78 2.28 -0.08
CA LEU A 140 2.89 1.83 -1.14
C LEU A 140 3.64 0.80 -1.98
N GLU A 141 2.97 -0.30 -2.26
CA GLU A 141 3.44 -1.28 -3.23
C GLU A 141 2.32 -1.58 -4.20
N ILE A 142 2.61 -1.47 -5.49
CA ILE A 142 1.69 -1.82 -6.57
C ILE A 142 2.24 -3.02 -7.30
N TYR A 143 1.37 -3.98 -7.58
CA TYR A 143 1.66 -5.22 -8.27
C TYR A 143 0.80 -5.31 -9.53
N GLN A 144 1.41 -5.78 -10.61
CA GLN A 144 0.68 -6.23 -11.80
C GLN A 144 0.41 -7.73 -11.69
N ILE A 145 -0.81 -8.13 -12.07
CA ILE A 145 -1.16 -9.54 -12.17
C ILE A 145 -0.76 -10.07 -13.54
N ARG A 146 0.05 -11.13 -13.54
CA ARG A 146 0.45 -11.84 -14.76
C ARG A 146 -0.62 -12.81 -15.21
N GLU A 147 -0.54 -13.27 -16.46
CA GLU A 147 -1.46 -14.29 -17.02
C GLU A 147 -1.52 -15.57 -16.19
N ASN A 148 -0.41 -15.96 -15.55
CA ASN A 148 -0.36 -17.12 -14.65
C ASN A 148 -0.95 -16.84 -13.25
N GLY A 149 -1.57 -15.68 -13.03
CA GLY A 149 -2.17 -15.27 -11.77
C GLY A 149 -1.18 -14.76 -10.71
N THR A 150 0.13 -14.70 -11.00
CA THR A 150 1.13 -14.24 -10.03
C THR A 150 1.23 -12.72 -9.98
N ALA A 151 1.36 -12.17 -8.78
CA ALA A 151 1.60 -10.75 -8.55
C ALA A 151 3.10 -10.41 -8.73
N GLN A 152 3.40 -9.46 -9.61
CA GLN A 152 4.74 -8.93 -9.80
C GLN A 152 4.80 -7.49 -9.31
N LEU A 153 5.71 -7.19 -8.37
CA LEU A 153 5.95 -5.82 -7.91
C LEU A 153 6.31 -4.94 -9.11
N LEU A 154 5.49 -3.92 -9.31
CA LEU A 154 5.52 -3.01 -10.44
C LEU A 154 6.21 -1.71 -10.08
N THR A 155 5.82 -1.12 -8.96
CA THR A 155 6.31 0.19 -8.51
C THR A 155 5.92 0.44 -7.05
N THR A 156 6.46 1.51 -6.49
CA THR A 156 6.09 2.07 -5.20
C THR A 156 5.46 3.47 -5.32
N GLU A 157 4.98 3.80 -6.52
CA GLU A 157 4.41 5.10 -6.90
C GLU A 157 3.07 4.88 -7.60
N LEU A 158 2.08 5.74 -7.38
CA LEU A 158 0.82 5.66 -8.16
C LEU A 158 1.04 6.18 -9.59
N TYR A 159 0.18 5.76 -10.52
CA TYR A 159 0.11 6.27 -11.90
C TYR A 159 -1.24 6.94 -12.20
N THR A 160 -1.27 7.83 -13.21
CA THR A 160 -2.52 8.47 -13.62
C THR A 160 -3.51 7.44 -14.17
N TYR A 161 -4.79 7.80 -14.21
CA TYR A 161 -5.81 6.91 -14.75
C TYR A 161 -5.51 6.49 -16.19
N GLU A 162 -5.06 7.43 -17.02
CA GLU A 162 -4.67 7.18 -18.41
C GLU A 162 -3.47 6.23 -18.51
N ASP A 163 -2.45 6.39 -17.66
CA ASP A 163 -1.30 5.49 -17.61
C ASP A 163 -1.70 4.05 -17.25
N LEU A 164 -2.65 3.89 -16.32
CA LEU A 164 -3.14 2.58 -15.88
C LEU A 164 -3.94 1.87 -16.98
N ILE A 165 -4.80 2.60 -17.70
CA ILE A 165 -5.56 2.07 -18.84
C ILE A 165 -4.61 1.69 -19.97
N ASN A 166 -3.75 2.62 -20.38
CA ASN A 166 -2.83 2.43 -21.50
C ASN A 166 -1.66 1.48 -21.18
N SER A 167 -1.57 0.99 -19.94
CA SER A 167 -0.48 0.13 -19.47
C SER A 167 0.91 0.76 -19.63
N ASN A 168 0.99 2.08 -19.68
CA ASN A 168 2.25 2.85 -19.82
C ASN A 168 3.03 2.93 -18.49
N VAL A 169 3.08 1.81 -17.80
CA VAL A 169 3.61 1.71 -16.45
C VAL A 169 5.06 1.22 -16.50
N LYS A 170 5.97 1.98 -15.88
CA LYS A 170 7.39 1.60 -15.80
C LYS A 170 7.61 0.60 -14.68
N PHE A 171 8.25 -0.51 -15.03
CA PHE A 171 8.54 -1.59 -14.12
C PHE A 171 9.78 -1.29 -13.27
N ALA A 172 9.61 -1.30 -11.96
CA ALA A 172 10.73 -1.44 -11.04
C ALA A 172 11.41 -2.78 -11.33
N LYS A 173 12.72 -2.75 -11.64
CA LYS A 173 13.50 -3.98 -11.65
C LYS A 173 13.41 -4.58 -10.25
N LYS A 174 12.80 -5.77 -10.12
CA LYS A 174 12.79 -6.54 -8.88
C LYS A 174 14.23 -6.61 -8.39
N ARG A 175 14.57 -5.87 -7.32
CA ARG A 175 15.85 -6.06 -6.66
C ARG A 175 15.79 -7.47 -6.09
N THR A 176 16.69 -8.34 -6.56
CA THR A 176 16.85 -9.66 -5.96
C THR A 176 17.25 -9.41 -4.51
N MET A 177 16.32 -9.60 -3.58
CA MET A 177 16.64 -9.63 -2.16
C MET A 177 17.51 -10.87 -1.97
N ARG A 178 18.83 -10.67 -1.93
CA ARG A 178 19.75 -11.73 -1.55
C ARG A 178 19.52 -11.99 -0.08
N ARG A 179 19.30 -13.25 0.30
CA ARG A 179 19.39 -13.66 1.70
C ARG A 179 20.79 -13.29 2.17
N LEU A 180 20.89 -12.32 3.07
CA LEU A 180 22.16 -11.98 3.70
C LEU A 180 22.63 -13.24 4.44
N SER A 181 23.91 -13.58 4.26
CA SER A 181 24.49 -14.70 5.02
C SER A 181 24.48 -14.37 6.51
N PHE A 182 24.57 -15.39 7.37
CA PHE A 182 24.70 -15.18 8.81
C PHE A 182 25.84 -14.20 9.14
N ASP A 183 26.95 -14.28 8.40
CA ASP A 183 28.11 -13.39 8.54
C ASP A 183 27.82 -11.93 8.19
N GLU A 184 26.90 -11.69 7.24
CA GLU A 184 26.49 -10.34 6.84
C GLU A 184 25.51 -9.68 7.82
N ILE A 185 24.70 -10.49 8.51
CA ILE A 185 23.78 -10.06 9.56
C ILE A 185 24.50 -10.01 10.92
N ASN A 186 25.71 -10.57 11.00
CA ASN A 186 26.38 -10.81 12.27
C ASN A 186 26.60 -9.49 13.03
N TYR A 187 26.07 -9.47 14.25
CA TYR A 187 26.15 -8.36 15.21
C TYR A 187 27.59 -7.86 15.36
N HIS A 188 28.59 -8.71 15.11
CA HIS A 188 30.01 -8.37 15.11
C HIS A 188 30.37 -7.10 14.33
N ARG A 189 29.77 -6.82 13.17
CA ARG A 189 30.10 -5.59 12.42
C ARG A 189 29.64 -4.33 13.15
N TYR A 190 28.45 -4.40 13.75
CA TYR A 190 27.89 -3.32 14.54
C TYR A 190 28.64 -3.16 15.87
N ILE A 191 28.97 -4.27 16.55
CA ILE A 191 29.78 -4.28 17.77
C ILE A 191 31.18 -3.72 17.52
N ASN A 192 31.87 -4.13 16.45
CA ASN A 192 33.18 -3.58 16.09
C ASN A 192 33.10 -2.09 15.76
N MET A 193 32.05 -1.65 15.06
CA MET A 193 31.81 -0.23 14.84
C MET A 193 31.62 0.53 16.16
N LEU A 194 30.88 -0.03 17.12
CA LEU A 194 30.69 0.59 18.44
C LEU A 194 31.99 0.62 19.26
N ILE A 195 32.84 -0.41 19.17
CA ILE A 195 34.17 -0.44 19.78
C ILE A 195 35.07 0.64 19.16
N ASP A 196 35.16 0.68 17.84
CA ASP A 196 36.00 1.64 17.10
C ASP A 196 35.57 3.09 17.33
N LYS A 197 34.25 3.32 17.45
CA LYS A 197 33.69 4.63 17.81
C LYS A 197 33.74 4.94 19.31
N GLY A 198 34.26 4.04 20.14
CA GLY A 198 34.43 4.23 21.58
C GLY A 198 33.12 4.25 22.38
N TYR A 199 32.00 3.81 21.80
CA TYR A 199 30.73 3.69 22.52
C TYR A 199 30.75 2.53 23.52
N ILE A 200 31.56 1.49 23.26
CA ILE A 200 31.78 0.34 24.14
C ILE A 200 33.28 0.05 24.21
N GLY A 201 33.79 -0.27 25.40
CA GLY A 201 35.21 -0.62 25.60
C GLY A 201 35.48 -2.09 25.29
N GLY A 202 36.57 -2.37 24.57
CA GLY A 202 37.05 -3.74 24.37
C GLY A 202 37.78 -4.24 25.63
N ASN A 203 37.29 -5.36 26.19
CA ASN A 203 37.84 -6.15 27.30
C ASN A 203 37.74 -5.53 28.72
N TYR A 204 36.61 -5.81 29.40
CA TYR A 204 36.65 -6.02 30.84
C TYR A 204 37.07 -7.47 31.10
N SER A 205 38.32 -7.69 31.46
CA SER A 205 38.70 -8.87 32.23
C SER A 205 38.28 -8.60 33.68
N PRO A 206 37.34 -9.36 34.27
CA PRO A 206 37.15 -9.30 35.71
C PRO A 206 38.45 -9.79 36.34
N GLN A 207 39.17 -8.92 37.03
CA GLN A 207 40.25 -9.36 37.90
C GLN A 207 39.58 -10.03 39.11
N CYS A 208 39.66 -11.35 39.17
CA CYS A 208 39.39 -12.11 40.39
C CYS A 208 40.55 -11.94 41.36
#